data_AF-A0A6P7GGT4-F1
#
_entry.id   AF-A0A6P7GGT4-F1
#
_cell.length_a   1.000
_cell.length_b   1.000
_cell.length_c   1.000
_cell.angle_alpha   90.00
_cell.angle_beta   90.00
_cell.angle_gamma   90.00
#
_symmetry.space_group_name_H-M   'P 1'
#
loop_
_entity.id
_entity.type
_entity.pdbx_description
1 polymer ?
#
loop_
_entity_poly.entity_id
_entity_poly.type
_entity_poly.pdbx_seq_one_letter_code
_entity_poly.pdbx_strand_id
1 'polypeptide(L)'
;MDPQLERQVETIRNLVDSYMRIVTKTTRDLVPKTIMYMIINHTKDFINGELLAHIYASGDQSQMMEEAPEEAQKREEMLRMYHACKEALNIIGDVSMATVSTPVPPPVKNDWLASGLENPRLSPPSPGGPRKATPQMSAVGSSAHFHSLRVYL
;
A
#
# COMPACT_ATOMS: atom_id res chain seq x y z
N MET A 1 79.73 -7.74 6.95
CA MET A 1 78.98 -6.50 6.70
C MET A 1 79.37 -5.49 7.76
N ASP A 2 79.41 -4.20 7.42
CA ASP A 2 79.82 -3.14 8.37
C ASP A 2 78.72 -2.91 9.43
N PRO A 3 78.97 -3.14 10.73
CA PRO A 3 77.98 -3.01 11.80
C PRO A 3 77.36 -1.61 11.91
N GLN A 4 78.08 -0.57 11.47
CA GLN A 4 77.55 0.80 11.49
C GLN A 4 76.45 0.99 10.43
N LEU A 5 76.63 0.41 9.25
CA LEU A 5 75.65 0.48 8.17
C LEU A 5 74.35 -0.22 8.55
N GLU A 6 74.43 -1.38 9.22
CA GLU A 6 73.24 -2.12 9.68
C GLU A 6 72.38 -1.29 10.64
N ARG A 7 73.00 -0.58 11.60
CA ARG A 7 72.28 0.30 12.53
C ARG A 7 71.65 1.51 11.83
N GLN A 8 72.33 2.09 10.85
CA GLN A 8 71.79 3.22 10.08
C GLN A 8 70.58 2.79 9.24
N VAL A 9 70.68 1.64 8.56
CA VAL A 9 69.58 1.08 7.77
C VAL A 9 68.36 0.83 8.66
N GLU A 10 68.56 0.27 9.86
CA GLU A 10 67.45 0.04 10.79
C GLU A 10 66.81 1.35 11.29
N THR A 11 67.62 2.39 11.53
CA THR A 11 67.12 3.72 11.88
C THR A 11 66.25 4.29 10.75
N ILE A 12 66.71 4.17 9.50
CA ILE A 12 65.97 4.64 8.32
C ILE A 12 64.65 3.89 8.17
N ARG A 13 64.63 2.56 8.35
CA ARG A 13 63.38 1.77 8.30
C ARG A 13 62.35 2.27 9.30
N ASN A 14 62.76 2.46 10.56
CA ASN A 14 61.86 2.95 11.61
C ASN A 14 61.30 4.35 11.30
N LEU A 15 62.10 5.24 10.70
CA LEU A 15 61.64 6.56 10.28
C LEU A 15 60.64 6.48 9.12
N VAL A 16 60.92 5.64 8.12
CA VAL A 16 60.00 5.41 6.98
C VAL A 16 58.67 4.82 7.46
N ASP A 17 58.70 3.83 8.34
CA ASP A 17 57.50 3.20 8.89
C ASP A 17 56.66 4.20 9.70
N SER A 18 57.31 5.06 10.49
CA SER A 18 56.65 6.13 11.23
C SER A 18 55.99 7.13 10.28
N TYR A 19 56.71 7.57 9.25
CA TYR A 19 56.19 8.50 8.24
C TYR A 19 54.99 7.90 7.50
N MET A 20 55.10 6.66 7.03
CA MET A 20 54.02 5.98 6.30
C MET A 20 52.78 5.78 7.17
N ARG A 21 52.94 5.61 8.49
CA ARG A 21 51.81 5.55 9.44
C ARG A 21 51.06 6.88 9.50
N ILE A 22 51.78 8.01 9.56
CA ILE A 22 51.18 9.35 9.56
C ILE A 22 50.47 9.61 8.22
N VAL A 23 51.10 9.30 7.09
CA VAL A 23 50.51 9.43 5.76
C VAL A 23 49.23 8.60 5.67
N THR A 24 49.28 7.32 6.05
CA THR A 24 48.10 6.45 6.00
C THR A 24 46.95 6.97 6.87
N LYS A 25 47.26 7.48 8.07
CA LYS A 25 46.25 8.10 8.95
C LYS A 25 45.63 9.33 8.31
N THR A 26 46.46 10.17 7.68
CA THR A 26 46.02 11.40 7.01
C THR A 26 45.16 11.08 5.79
N THR A 27 45.58 10.13 4.95
CA THR A 27 44.81 9.71 3.77
C THR A 27 43.46 9.12 4.17
N ARG A 28 43.41 8.29 5.22
CA ARG A 28 42.14 7.70 5.71
C ARG A 28 41.17 8.74 6.26
N ASP A 29 41.65 9.88 6.72
CA ASP A 29 40.82 10.98 7.19
C ASP A 29 40.39 11.92 6.06
N LEU A 30 41.34 12.30 5.19
CA LEU A 30 41.08 13.26 4.12
C LEU A 30 40.25 12.68 2.97
N VAL A 31 40.46 11.43 2.58
CA VAL A 31 39.74 10.85 1.42
C VAL A 31 38.21 10.85 1.63
N PRO A 32 37.67 10.36 2.76
CA PRO A 32 36.23 10.44 3.00
C PRO A 32 35.70 11.88 3.08
N LYS A 33 36.48 12.82 3.66
CA LYS A 33 36.11 14.24 3.72
C LYS A 33 36.05 14.87 2.34
N THR A 34 37.00 14.57 1.47
CA THR A 34 37.01 15.03 0.09
C THR A 34 35.83 14.47 -0.70
N ILE A 35 35.52 13.17 -0.56
CA ILE A 35 34.34 12.57 -1.21
C ILE A 35 33.05 13.22 -0.71
N MET A 36 32.93 13.42 0.61
CA MET A 36 31.77 14.09 1.20
C MET A 36 31.58 15.49 0.63
N TYR A 37 32.66 16.28 0.60
CA TYR A 37 32.59 17.66 0.15
C TYR A 37 32.36 17.78 -1.36
N MET A 38 33.17 17.08 -2.16
CA MET A 38 33.14 17.25 -3.62
C MET A 38 32.01 16.51 -4.31
N ILE A 39 31.66 15.31 -3.84
CA ILE A 39 30.66 14.47 -4.51
C ILE A 39 29.32 14.59 -3.80
N ILE A 40 29.27 14.27 -2.50
CA ILE A 40 27.99 14.14 -1.79
C ILE A 40 27.30 15.50 -1.65
N ASN A 41 28.00 16.49 -1.11
CA ASN A 41 27.43 17.81 -0.90
C ASN A 41 27.08 18.49 -2.24
N HIS A 42 27.98 18.42 -3.23
CA HIS A 42 27.69 18.97 -4.56
C HIS A 42 26.47 18.31 -5.21
N THR A 43 26.34 16.98 -5.14
CA THR A 43 25.16 16.27 -5.68
C THR A 43 23.89 16.65 -4.92
N LYS A 44 23.97 16.76 -3.59
CA LYS A 44 22.85 17.23 -2.77
C LYS A 44 22.42 18.64 -3.17
N ASP A 45 23.36 19.55 -3.37
CA ASP A 45 23.07 20.93 -3.74
C ASP A 45 22.47 21.00 -5.16
N PHE A 46 22.98 20.21 -6.11
CA PHE A 46 22.40 20.07 -7.44
C PHE A 46 20.94 19.58 -7.40
N ILE A 47 20.65 18.54 -6.62
CA ILE A 47 19.29 18.00 -6.49
C ILE A 47 18.34 19.06 -5.91
N ASN A 48 18.78 19.81 -4.91
CA ASN A 48 17.92 20.78 -4.22
C ASN A 48 17.78 22.11 -4.96
N GLY A 49 18.80 22.54 -5.71
CA GLY A 49 18.87 23.87 -6.32
C GLY A 49 18.67 23.90 -7.84
N GLU A 50 19.09 22.87 -8.56
CA GLU A 50 19.24 22.93 -10.02
C GLU A 50 18.42 21.89 -10.78
N LEU A 51 18.19 20.71 -10.18
CA LEU A 51 17.55 19.58 -10.86
C LEU A 51 16.17 19.94 -11.42
N LEU A 52 15.35 20.67 -10.65
CA LEU A 52 14.01 21.04 -11.09
C LEU A 52 14.04 21.96 -12.31
N ALA A 53 14.97 22.91 -12.34
CA ALA A 53 15.15 23.80 -13.48
C ALA A 53 15.58 23.02 -14.74
N HIS A 54 16.45 22.03 -14.59
CA HIS A 54 16.85 21.15 -15.68
C HIS A 54 15.68 20.31 -16.22
N ILE A 55 14.83 19.78 -15.35
CA ILE A 55 13.62 19.04 -15.76
C ILE A 55 12.64 19.96 -16.48
N TYR A 56 12.46 21.21 -16.06
CA TYR A 56 11.60 22.14 -16.79
C TYR A 56 12.19 22.60 -18.14
N ALA A 57 13.51 22.63 -18.27
CA ALA A 57 14.19 22.99 -19.50
C ALA A 57 14.21 21.88 -20.56
N SER A 58 13.90 20.61 -20.21
CA SER A 58 13.99 19.47 -21.15
C SER A 58 12.88 19.42 -22.21
N GLY A 59 12.01 20.44 -22.26
CA GLY A 59 11.18 20.75 -23.42
C GLY A 59 9.86 19.98 -23.52
N ASP A 60 9.83 18.71 -23.10
CA ASP A 60 8.59 17.90 -23.13
C ASP A 60 8.08 17.54 -21.73
N GLN A 61 7.58 18.56 -21.03
CA GLN A 61 6.95 18.37 -19.73
C GLN A 61 5.67 17.53 -19.81
N SER A 62 4.91 17.65 -20.90
CA SER A 62 3.62 16.96 -21.05
C SER A 62 3.81 15.46 -21.09
N GLN A 63 4.80 14.97 -21.84
CA GLN A 63 5.11 13.55 -21.90
C GLN A 63 5.69 13.04 -20.57
N MET A 64 6.59 13.81 -19.92
CA MET A 64 7.15 13.42 -18.62
C MET A 64 6.11 13.33 -17.50
N MET A 65 5.02 14.10 -17.61
CA MET A 65 3.91 14.13 -16.65
C MET A 65 2.72 13.26 -17.08
N GLU A 66 2.86 12.46 -18.14
CA GLU A 66 1.79 11.60 -18.62
C GLU A 66 1.43 10.52 -17.58
N GLU A 67 0.13 10.32 -17.36
CA GLU A 67 -0.35 9.27 -16.47
C GLU A 67 -0.06 7.88 -17.06
N ALA A 68 0.38 6.94 -16.22
CA ALA A 68 0.56 5.56 -16.67
C ALA A 68 -0.82 4.97 -17.09
N PRO A 69 -0.88 4.17 -18.16
CA PRO A 69 -2.15 3.68 -18.70
C PRO A 69 -2.94 2.82 -17.70
N GLU A 70 -2.24 2.07 -16.84
CA GLU A 70 -2.86 1.27 -15.78
C GLU A 70 -3.53 2.14 -14.71
N GLU A 71 -2.89 3.25 -14.31
CA GLU A 71 -3.47 4.20 -13.36
C GLU A 71 -4.65 4.96 -13.97
N ALA A 72 -4.57 5.31 -15.26
CA ALA A 72 -5.68 5.90 -16.00
C ALA A 72 -6.91 4.98 -16.02
N GLN A 73 -6.69 3.68 -16.31
CA GLN A 73 -7.74 2.66 -16.29
C GLN A 73 -8.34 2.50 -14.89
N LYS A 74 -7.50 2.38 -13.86
CA LYS A 74 -7.95 2.23 -12.47
C LYS A 74 -8.78 3.44 -12.00
N ARG A 75 -8.38 4.66 -12.41
CA ARG A 75 -9.16 5.88 -12.18
C ARG A 75 -10.52 5.81 -12.89
N GLU A 76 -10.56 5.35 -14.14
CA GLU A 76 -11.82 5.18 -14.88
C GLU A 76 -12.75 4.16 -14.21
N GLU A 77 -12.22 3.01 -13.77
CA GLU A 77 -12.99 1.99 -13.06
C GLU A 77 -13.57 2.52 -11.75
N MET A 78 -12.78 3.29 -10.98
CA MET A 78 -13.24 3.93 -9.75
C MET A 78 -14.35 4.95 -10.02
N LEU A 79 -14.21 5.77 -11.06
CA LEU A 79 -15.26 6.72 -11.47
C LEU A 79 -16.53 6.00 -11.90
N ARG A 80 -16.40 4.92 -12.69
CA ARG A 80 -17.55 4.10 -13.11
C ARG A 80 -18.29 3.50 -11.92
N MET A 81 -17.54 2.95 -10.95
CA MET A 81 -18.11 2.43 -9.70
C MET A 81 -18.80 3.55 -8.90
N TYR A 82 -18.17 4.72 -8.77
CA TYR A 82 -18.75 5.87 -8.09
C TYR A 82 -20.09 6.28 -8.70
N HIS A 83 -20.17 6.40 -10.03
CA HIS A 83 -21.41 6.75 -10.72
C HIS A 83 -22.50 5.70 -10.51
N ALA A 84 -22.15 4.41 -10.63
CA ALA A 84 -23.10 3.32 -10.38
C ALA A 84 -23.64 3.35 -8.94
N CYS A 85 -22.79 3.55 -7.94
CA CYS A 85 -23.21 3.68 -6.54
C CYS A 85 -24.12 4.90 -6.31
N LYS A 86 -23.80 6.03 -6.94
CA LYS A 86 -24.60 7.25 -6.84
C LYS A 86 -25.99 7.08 -7.45
N GLU A 87 -26.09 6.44 -8.61
CA GLU A 87 -27.37 6.11 -9.23
C GLU A 87 -28.19 5.14 -8.37
N ALA A 88 -27.56 4.11 -7.79
CA ALA A 88 -28.23 3.19 -6.89
C ALA A 88 -28.83 3.92 -5.67
N LEU A 89 -28.10 4.88 -5.09
CA LEU A 89 -28.61 5.70 -3.97
C LEU A 89 -29.78 6.59 -4.38
N ASN A 90 -29.75 7.18 -5.57
CA ASN A 90 -30.87 7.98 -6.09
C ASN A 90 -32.13 7.11 -6.26
N ILE A 91 -32.00 5.90 -6.83
CA ILE A 91 -33.12 4.97 -6.99
C ILE A 91 -33.72 4.59 -5.64
N ILE A 92 -32.89 4.34 -4.62
CA ILE A 92 -33.38 4.06 -3.25
C ILE A 92 -34.16 5.26 -2.70
N GLY A 93 -33.66 6.48 -2.90
CA GLY A 93 -34.35 7.72 -2.52
C GLY A 93 -35.72 7.84 -3.19
N ASP A 94 -35.79 7.60 -4.49
CA ASP A 94 -37.03 7.67 -5.27
C ASP A 94 -38.05 6.62 -4.81
N VAL A 95 -37.65 5.36 -4.59
CA VAL A 95 -38.54 4.30 -4.08
C VAL A 95 -39.07 4.63 -2.68
N SER A 96 -38.21 5.16 -1.81
CA SER A 96 -38.59 5.56 -0.45
C SER A 96 -39.60 6.71 -0.45
N MET A 97 -39.59 7.59 -1.46
CA MET A 97 -40.55 8.69 -1.58
C MET A 97 -41.82 8.28 -2.33
N ALA A 98 -41.74 7.32 -3.27
CA ALA A 98 -42.83 6.96 -4.16
C ALA A 98 -43.81 5.91 -3.58
N THR A 99 -43.43 5.19 -2.52
CA THR A 99 -44.27 4.11 -1.97
C THR A 99 -44.94 4.53 -0.66
N VAL A 100 -46.28 4.38 -0.60
CA VAL A 100 -47.08 4.56 0.63
C VAL A 100 -47.18 3.21 1.35
N SER A 101 -46.82 3.19 2.63
CA SER A 101 -47.06 2.02 3.49
C SER A 101 -48.56 1.82 3.66
N THR A 102 -49.10 0.75 3.07
CA THR A 102 -50.47 0.34 3.33
C THR A 102 -50.54 -0.32 4.71
N PRO A 103 -51.39 0.18 5.63
CA PRO A 103 -51.56 -0.48 6.92
C PRO A 103 -52.08 -1.90 6.72
N VAL A 104 -51.56 -2.83 7.53
CA VAL A 104 -51.87 -4.26 7.45
C VAL A 104 -53.40 -4.45 7.47
N PRO A 105 -53.98 -5.15 6.47
CA PRO A 105 -55.42 -5.33 6.41
C PRO A 105 -55.92 -6.11 7.63
N PRO A 106 -57.14 -5.81 8.13
CA PRO A 106 -57.69 -6.48 9.30
C PRO A 106 -57.79 -8.00 9.06
N PRO A 107 -57.52 -8.84 10.08
CA PRO A 107 -57.59 -10.29 9.95
C PRO A 107 -58.98 -10.74 9.49
N VAL A 108 -59.03 -11.47 8.37
CA VAL A 108 -60.28 -12.04 7.84
C VAL A 108 -60.74 -13.14 8.78
N LYS A 109 -61.95 -13.03 9.33
CA LYS A 109 -62.55 -14.08 10.16
C LYS A 109 -63.09 -15.20 9.25
N ASN A 110 -62.55 -16.40 9.42
CA ASN A 110 -62.86 -17.61 8.65
C ASN A 110 -64.08 -18.38 9.18
N ASP A 111 -65.09 -17.69 9.70
CA ASP A 111 -66.26 -18.32 10.35
C ASP A 111 -67.15 -19.12 9.38
N TRP A 112 -66.95 -18.96 8.06
CA TRP A 112 -67.71 -19.69 7.03
C TRP A 112 -67.14 -21.09 6.71
N LEU A 113 -65.92 -21.41 7.14
CA LEU A 113 -65.26 -22.69 6.84
C LEU A 113 -65.63 -23.81 7.82
N ALA A 114 -66.38 -23.52 8.89
CA ALA A 114 -66.63 -24.46 9.99
C ALA A 114 -67.99 -25.20 9.91
N SER A 115 -68.79 -25.01 8.86
CA SER A 115 -70.11 -25.65 8.76
C SER A 115 -70.16 -26.67 7.64
N GLY A 116 -69.95 -27.94 8.00
CA GLY A 116 -70.27 -29.08 7.15
C GLY A 116 -69.04 -29.75 6.55
N LEU A 117 -68.36 -30.57 7.34
CA LEU A 117 -68.07 -31.98 7.05
C LEU A 117 -67.06 -32.47 8.09
N GLU A 118 -67.61 -33.16 9.08
CA GLU A 118 -66.88 -34.14 9.86
C GLU A 118 -66.26 -35.16 8.91
N ASN A 119 -64.95 -35.07 8.66
CA ASN A 119 -64.18 -36.21 8.20
C ASN A 119 -62.68 -36.06 8.56
N PRO A 120 -62.17 -36.82 9.54
CA PRO A 120 -60.79 -36.77 9.95
C PRO A 120 -59.96 -37.64 9.01
N ARG A 121 -59.24 -37.01 8.08
CA ARG A 121 -57.97 -37.45 7.47
C ARG A 121 -57.79 -36.70 6.16
N LEU A 122 -56.60 -36.10 5.99
CA LEU A 122 -55.74 -36.15 4.80
C LEU A 122 -54.76 -34.96 4.87
N SER A 123 -53.64 -35.18 5.57
CA SER A 123 -52.44 -34.36 5.40
C SER A 123 -51.72 -34.85 4.13
N PRO A 124 -51.41 -33.99 3.14
CA PRO A 124 -50.54 -34.40 2.04
C PRO A 124 -49.07 -34.45 2.51
N PRO A 125 -48.30 -35.49 2.14
CA PRO A 125 -46.92 -35.66 2.61
C PRO A 125 -45.97 -34.66 1.93
N SER A 126 -45.11 -34.05 2.75
CA SER A 126 -43.98 -33.23 2.31
C SER A 126 -42.89 -34.11 1.66
N PRO A 127 -42.39 -33.80 0.45
CA PRO A 127 -41.20 -34.46 -0.09
C PRO A 127 -39.94 -33.79 0.47
N GLY A 128 -39.60 -34.14 1.71
CA GLY A 128 -38.28 -33.91 2.29
C GLY A 128 -37.38 -35.11 2.04
N GLY A 129 -36.48 -35.01 1.06
CA GLY A 129 -35.32 -35.89 0.90
C GLY A 129 -34.01 -35.12 1.21
N PRO A 130 -32.96 -35.76 1.76
CA PRO A 130 -31.95 -35.05 2.55
C PRO A 130 -30.65 -34.68 1.78
N ARG A 131 -29.90 -33.76 2.40
CA ARG A 131 -28.45 -33.46 2.31
C ARG A 131 -28.02 -32.32 1.37
N LYS A 132 -27.47 -31.25 1.95
CA LYS A 132 -26.01 -31.02 1.98
C LYS A 132 -25.63 -29.89 2.94
N ALA A 133 -24.48 -30.10 3.57
CA ALA A 133 -23.92 -29.30 4.65
C ALA A 133 -23.54 -27.87 4.21
N THR A 134 -23.73 -26.93 5.13
CA THR A 134 -23.17 -25.58 5.12
C THR A 134 -21.63 -25.63 5.11
N PRO A 135 -20.93 -24.94 4.20
CA PRO A 135 -19.50 -24.69 4.36
C PRO A 135 -19.28 -23.63 5.44
N GLN A 136 -18.40 -23.98 6.37
CA GLN A 136 -17.91 -23.19 7.48
C GLN A 136 -17.10 -21.99 6.95
N MET A 137 -17.46 -20.76 7.34
CA MET A 137 -16.64 -19.57 7.11
C MET A 137 -15.36 -19.66 7.93
N SER A 138 -14.22 -19.84 7.27
CA SER A 138 -12.90 -19.62 7.85
C SER A 138 -12.59 -18.12 7.84
N ALA A 139 -12.50 -17.55 9.04
CA ALA A 139 -12.02 -16.20 9.27
C ALA A 139 -10.54 -16.10 8.89
N VAL A 140 -10.23 -15.37 7.83
CA VAL A 140 -8.86 -14.96 7.49
C VAL A 140 -8.52 -13.74 8.34
N GLY A 141 -7.63 -13.94 9.31
CA GLY A 141 -7.06 -12.87 10.12
C GLY A 141 -6.21 -11.95 9.27
N SER A 142 -6.62 -10.68 9.15
CA SER A 142 -5.74 -9.59 8.73
C SER A 142 -5.06 -9.02 9.97
N SER A 143 -3.81 -9.39 10.18
CA SER A 143 -2.89 -8.66 11.07
C SER A 143 -2.14 -7.63 10.22
N ALA A 144 -2.68 -6.42 10.16
CA ALA A 144 -2.00 -5.25 9.59
C ALA A 144 -1.39 -4.44 10.72
N HIS A 145 -0.17 -4.80 11.14
CA HIS A 145 0.65 -3.94 11.98
C HIS A 145 1.40 -2.94 11.10
N PHE A 146 0.80 -1.77 10.92
CA PHE A 146 1.53 -0.54 10.59
C PHE A 146 2.25 -0.06 11.85
N HIS A 147 3.57 -0.13 11.87
CA HIS A 147 4.37 0.77 12.69
C HIS A 147 5.55 1.32 11.89
N SER A 148 5.31 2.54 11.42
CA SER A 148 6.22 3.69 11.45
C SER A 148 7.71 3.42 11.26
N LEU A 149 8.15 3.76 10.05
CA LEU A 149 9.41 4.46 9.79
C LEU A 149 9.72 5.48 10.92
N ARG A 150 10.90 5.35 11.54
CA ARG A 150 11.84 6.44 11.89
C ARG A 150 12.86 5.92 12.88
N VAL A 151 14.06 5.60 12.41
CA VAL A 151 15.28 5.87 13.19
C VAL A 151 16.33 6.41 12.22
N TYR A 152 16.53 7.72 12.32
CA TYR A 152 17.77 8.40 11.96
C TYR A 152 18.86 7.97 12.94
N LEU A 153 19.97 7.41 12.44
CA LEU A 153 21.34 7.71 12.86
C LEU A 153 22.30 7.11 11.82
#